data_AF-A0A962RFL9-F1
#
_entry.id   AF-A0A962RFL9-F1
#
_cell.length_a   1.000
_cell.length_b   1.000
_cell.length_c   1.000
_cell.angle_alpha   90.00
_cell.angle_beta   90.00
_cell.angle_gamma   90.00
#
_symmetry.space_group_name_H-M   'P 1'
#
loop_
_entity.id
_entity.type
_entity.pdbx_description
1 polymer ?
#
loop_
_entity_poly.entity_id
_entity_poly.type
_entity_poly.pdbx_seq_one_letter_code
_entity_poly.pdbx_strand_id
1 'polypeptide(L)'
;MLLSDWRQFVEADSTIARPPAAARPLLALFSGVSAFVHGLAFATALGYGLYHLLLQSQLIALLSFVSCFGIAMSHWRSAHDRDATSYRYLVIGAMTLELVITSYMLGYRGLILVFPLTASFLFLLPFKQAVWLGVLAVLACLLASSNVLELEVVVRHGIALLLSLGFSAAFAYSLHQQKDALDADVNQDYLTGIASRRGFTRWLDSLPSRTDMQAKPMALFYVDIDDFKRINDTY
;
A
#
# COMPACT_ATOMS: atom_id res chain seq x y z
N MET A 1 -8.52 -21.58 -25.37
CA MET A 1 -9.64 -21.35 -24.45
C MET A 1 -9.30 -21.66 -22.98
N LEU A 2 -8.21 -22.37 -22.66
CA LEU A 2 -7.80 -22.70 -21.27
C LEU A 2 -6.78 -21.73 -20.62
N LEU A 3 -6.21 -20.80 -21.40
CA LEU A 3 -5.20 -19.83 -20.91
C LEU A 3 -5.80 -18.48 -20.48
N SER A 4 -7.10 -18.24 -20.69
CA SER A 4 -7.78 -17.03 -20.22
C SER A 4 -8.25 -17.14 -18.76
N ASP A 5 -8.48 -18.36 -18.28
CA ASP A 5 -9.13 -18.61 -16.98
C ASP A 5 -8.13 -18.55 -15.80
N TRP A 6 -6.83 -18.69 -16.04
CA TRP A 6 -5.83 -18.66 -14.95
C TRP A 6 -5.71 -17.27 -14.31
N ARG A 7 -5.89 -16.19 -15.10
CA ARG A 7 -5.84 -14.81 -14.58
C ARG A 7 -7.03 -14.49 -13.67
N GLN A 8 -8.21 -15.03 -13.97
CA GLN A 8 -9.42 -14.82 -13.17
C GLN A 8 -9.38 -15.60 -11.84
N PHE A 9 -8.71 -16.75 -11.80
CA PHE A 9 -8.61 -17.56 -10.58
C PHE A 9 -7.63 -16.98 -9.54
N VAL A 10 -6.59 -16.27 -9.98
CA VAL A 10 -5.58 -15.66 -9.09
C VAL A 10 -6.10 -14.39 -8.41
N GLU A 11 -7.07 -13.68 -8.99
CA GLU A 11 -7.62 -12.45 -8.42
C GLU A 11 -8.70 -12.69 -7.35
N ALA A 12 -9.29 -13.89 -7.29
CA ALA A 12 -10.50 -14.14 -6.49
C ALA A 12 -10.27 -14.67 -5.05
N ASP A 13 -9.08 -15.19 -4.71
CA ASP A 13 -8.89 -15.97 -3.47
C ASP A 13 -7.70 -15.53 -2.61
N SER A 14 -7.50 -14.20 -2.51
CA SER A 14 -6.36 -13.60 -1.79
C SER A 14 -6.56 -13.46 -0.28
N THR A 15 -7.67 -13.95 0.30
CA THR A 15 -8.07 -13.57 1.67
C THR A 15 -7.68 -14.56 2.78
N ILE A 16 -7.19 -15.79 2.52
CA ILE A 16 -6.98 -16.77 3.63
C ILE A 16 -5.63 -17.52 3.66
N ALA A 17 -4.86 -17.62 2.58
CA ALA A 17 -3.61 -18.41 2.61
C ALA A 17 -2.45 -17.72 3.39
N ARG A 18 -1.74 -18.47 4.26
CA ARG A 18 -0.47 -17.96 4.83
C ARG A 18 0.53 -17.79 3.68
N PRO A 19 1.24 -16.66 3.57
CA PRO A 19 2.14 -16.46 2.45
C PRO A 19 3.32 -17.46 2.47
N PRO A 20 3.71 -18.01 1.31
CA PRO A 20 4.76 -19.03 1.21
C PRO A 20 6.13 -18.49 1.65
N ALA A 21 7.05 -19.40 2.04
CA ALA A 21 8.36 -19.03 2.59
C ALA A 21 9.19 -18.08 1.70
N ALA A 22 9.01 -18.17 0.38
CA ALA A 22 9.65 -17.31 -0.61
C ALA A 22 9.03 -15.90 -0.74
N ALA A 23 7.85 -15.66 -0.19
CA ALA A 23 7.23 -14.32 -0.12
C ALA A 23 7.60 -13.58 1.18
N ARG A 24 8.16 -14.29 2.18
CA ARG A 24 8.54 -13.73 3.48
C ARG A 24 9.50 -12.53 3.43
N PRO A 25 10.57 -12.50 2.61
CA PRO A 25 11.45 -11.32 2.57
C PRO A 25 10.77 -10.09 1.96
N LEU A 26 9.97 -10.27 0.90
CA LEU A 26 9.19 -9.18 0.32
C LEU A 26 8.12 -8.68 1.30
N LEU A 27 7.37 -9.58 1.92
CA LEU A 27 6.38 -9.22 2.94
C LEU A 27 7.00 -8.61 4.19
N ALA A 28 8.20 -9.02 4.60
CA ALA A 28 8.96 -8.40 5.67
C ALA A 28 9.40 -6.97 5.28
N LEU A 29 9.79 -6.75 4.03
CA LEU A 29 10.14 -5.43 3.53
C LEU A 29 8.92 -4.52 3.45
N PHE A 30 7.77 -5.01 2.97
CA PHE A 30 6.52 -4.24 2.91
C PHE A 30 5.89 -3.98 4.28
N SER A 31 5.92 -4.96 5.19
CA SER A 31 5.53 -4.71 6.59
C SER A 31 6.48 -3.73 7.25
N GLY A 32 7.77 -3.75 6.92
CA GLY A 32 8.76 -2.76 7.33
C GLY A 32 8.47 -1.36 6.81
N VAL A 33 8.15 -1.20 5.52
CA VAL A 33 7.77 0.10 4.93
C VAL A 33 6.47 0.61 5.53
N SER A 34 5.45 -0.24 5.67
CA SER A 34 4.18 0.14 6.31
C SER A 34 4.40 0.57 7.77
N ALA A 35 5.17 -0.20 8.54
CA ALA A 35 5.50 0.14 9.92
C ALA A 35 6.29 1.46 10.00
N PHE A 36 7.22 1.69 9.08
CA PHE A 36 7.96 2.95 8.97
C PHE A 36 7.03 4.13 8.69
N VAL A 37 6.10 4.00 7.74
CA VAL A 37 5.10 5.04 7.42
C VAL A 37 4.20 5.33 8.62
N HIS A 38 3.71 4.30 9.32
CA HIS A 38 2.92 4.50 10.55
C HIS A 38 3.75 5.19 11.65
N GLY A 39 5.00 4.78 11.85
CA GLY A 39 5.89 5.38 12.84
C GLY A 39 6.19 6.85 12.54
N LEU A 40 6.45 7.18 11.27
CA LEU A 40 6.66 8.56 10.83
C LEU A 40 5.40 9.41 10.99
N ALA A 41 4.24 8.88 10.61
CA ALA A 41 2.95 9.55 10.77
C ALA A 41 2.63 9.79 12.26
N PHE A 42 2.88 8.80 13.12
CA PHE A 42 2.69 8.92 14.57
C PHE A 42 3.62 9.98 15.17
N ALA A 43 4.91 9.96 14.85
CA ALA A 43 5.87 10.94 15.36
C ALA A 43 5.50 12.37 14.92
N THR A 44 5.08 12.53 13.66
CA THR A 44 4.64 13.81 13.11
C THR A 44 3.38 14.31 13.83
N ALA A 45 2.35 13.48 13.97
CA ALA A 45 1.11 13.84 14.65
C ALA A 45 1.33 14.14 16.14
N LEU A 46 2.18 13.35 16.81
CA LEU A 46 2.51 13.56 18.23
C LEU A 46 3.24 14.89 18.44
N GLY A 47 4.27 15.16 17.62
CA GLY A 47 5.02 16.41 17.68
C GLY A 47 4.14 17.62 17.39
N TYR A 48 3.28 17.52 16.37
CA TYR A 48 2.34 18.57 15.99
C TYR A 48 1.30 18.82 17.09
N GLY A 49 0.75 17.75 17.68
CA GLY A 49 -0.20 17.82 18.79
C GLY A 49 0.40 18.45 20.04
N LEU A 50 1.63 18.05 20.42
CA LEU A 50 2.35 18.65 21.55
C LEU A 50 2.65 20.13 21.33
N TYR A 51 3.09 20.51 20.13
CA TYR A 51 3.31 21.91 19.76
C TYR A 51 2.02 22.74 19.93
N HIS A 52 0.88 22.24 19.44
CA HIS A 52 -0.39 22.94 19.55
C HIS A 52 -0.95 22.98 20.97
N LEU A 53 -0.72 21.93 21.76
CA LEU A 53 -1.11 21.86 23.17
C LEU A 53 -0.43 22.96 23.99
N LEU A 54 0.85 23.21 23.72
CA LEU A 54 1.66 24.13 24.51
C LEU A 54 1.56 25.58 24.03
N LEU A 55 1.38 25.83 22.73
CA LEU A 55 1.65 27.15 22.15
C LEU A 55 0.51 27.77 21.34
N GLN A 56 -0.52 27.01 20.93
CA GLN A 56 -1.47 27.48 19.93
C GLN A 56 -2.92 27.05 20.22
N SER A 57 -3.38 25.89 19.71
CA SER A 57 -4.79 25.50 19.69
C SER A 57 -5.05 24.16 20.37
N GLN A 58 -5.86 24.18 21.43
CA GLN A 58 -6.27 22.96 22.15
C GLN A 58 -7.09 22.00 21.27
N LEU A 59 -7.89 22.54 20.35
CA LEU A 59 -8.69 21.72 19.44
C LEU A 59 -7.80 20.92 18.48
N ILE A 60 -6.80 21.57 17.89
CA ILE A 60 -5.87 20.90 16.96
C ILE A 60 -5.04 19.88 17.73
N ALA A 61 -4.57 20.21 18.93
CA ALA A 61 -3.89 19.26 19.79
C ALA A 61 -4.73 17.99 20.07
N LEU A 62 -6.01 18.17 20.43
CA LEU A 62 -6.94 17.06 20.64
C LEU A 62 -7.08 16.18 19.40
N LEU A 63 -7.31 16.80 18.23
CA LEU A 63 -7.44 16.08 16.96
C LEU A 63 -6.16 15.28 16.64
N SER A 64 -4.98 15.88 16.81
CA SER A 64 -3.70 15.20 16.60
C SER A 64 -3.50 14.02 17.54
N PHE A 65 -3.92 14.12 18.80
CA PHE A 65 -3.85 12.98 19.74
C PHE A 65 -4.85 11.87 19.41
N VAL A 66 -6.05 12.22 18.93
CA VAL A 66 -7.02 11.25 18.39
C VAL A 66 -6.44 10.52 17.18
N SER A 67 -5.79 11.25 16.27
CA SER A 67 -5.06 10.66 15.13
C SER A 67 -3.91 9.76 15.58
N CYS A 68 -3.13 10.14 16.59
CA CYS A 68 -2.09 9.28 17.18
C CYS A 68 -2.66 7.95 17.67
N PHE A 69 -3.79 8.00 18.39
CA PHE A 69 -4.48 6.80 18.84
C PHE A 69 -4.96 5.94 17.66
N GLY A 70 -5.55 6.57 16.64
CA GLY A 70 -5.96 5.90 15.41
C GLY A 70 -4.80 5.19 14.70
N ILE A 71 -3.67 5.89 14.51
CA ILE A 71 -2.46 5.35 13.87
C ILE A 71 -1.91 4.17 14.67
N ALA A 72 -1.82 4.28 15.99
CA ALA A 72 -1.36 3.21 16.87
C ALA A 72 -2.29 1.97 16.78
N MET A 73 -3.61 2.19 16.76
CA MET A 73 -4.60 1.12 16.61
C MET A 73 -4.50 0.46 15.23
N SER A 74 -4.38 1.23 14.15
CA SER A 74 -4.20 0.72 12.78
C SER A 74 -2.92 -0.10 12.65
N HIS A 75 -1.81 0.38 13.22
CA HIS A 75 -0.55 -0.35 13.23
C HIS A 75 -0.65 -1.65 14.03
N TRP A 76 -1.21 -1.60 15.25
CA TRP A 76 -1.41 -2.77 16.10
C TRP A 76 -2.28 -3.83 15.42
N ARG A 77 -3.39 -3.41 14.79
CA ARG A 77 -4.25 -4.28 13.97
C ARG A 77 -3.50 -4.86 12.79
N SER A 78 -2.76 -4.05 12.03
CA SER A 78 -1.99 -4.53 10.89
C SER A 78 -0.86 -5.49 11.27
N ALA A 79 -0.42 -5.49 12.54
CA ALA A 79 0.57 -6.42 13.06
C ALA A 79 -0.05 -7.76 13.56
N HIS A 80 -1.32 -7.75 14.00
CA HIS A 80 -1.98 -8.93 14.61
C HIS A 80 -3.06 -9.58 13.73
N ASP A 81 -3.67 -8.81 12.83
CA ASP A 81 -4.83 -9.21 12.04
C ASP A 81 -4.51 -9.12 10.54
N ARG A 82 -5.00 -10.08 9.75
CA ARG A 82 -4.70 -10.14 8.31
C ARG A 82 -5.51 -9.14 7.49
N ASP A 83 -6.69 -8.74 7.98
CA ASP A 83 -7.56 -7.77 7.31
C ASP A 83 -7.66 -6.45 8.09
N ALA A 84 -6.58 -5.67 8.04
CA ALA A 84 -6.52 -4.34 8.63
C ALA A 84 -7.05 -3.23 7.70
N THR A 85 -7.73 -3.59 6.60
CA THR A 85 -8.09 -2.66 5.52
C THR A 85 -9.02 -1.54 6.01
N SER A 86 -10.06 -1.88 6.77
CA SER A 86 -11.03 -0.92 7.31
C SER A 86 -10.38 0.11 8.27
N TYR A 87 -9.42 -0.34 9.08
CA TYR A 87 -8.68 0.53 10.00
C TYR A 87 -7.82 1.56 9.27
N ARG A 88 -7.20 1.16 8.15
CA ARG A 88 -6.41 2.09 7.31
C ARG A 88 -7.30 3.20 6.77
N TYR A 89 -8.50 2.87 6.28
CA TYR A 89 -9.46 3.87 5.82
C TYR A 89 -9.93 4.80 6.92
N LEU A 90 -10.23 4.26 8.11
CA LEU A 90 -10.68 5.05 9.24
C LEU A 90 -9.61 6.07 9.67
N VAL A 91 -8.35 5.64 9.77
CA VAL A 91 -7.23 6.52 10.11
C VAL A 91 -7.02 7.59 9.05
N ILE A 92 -7.01 7.21 7.77
CA ILE A 92 -6.87 8.15 6.66
C ILE A 92 -8.00 9.19 6.66
N GLY A 93 -9.23 8.76 6.91
CA GLY A 93 -10.38 9.66 7.04
C GLY A 93 -10.21 10.63 8.21
N ALA A 94 -9.80 10.14 9.38
CA ALA A 94 -9.56 10.97 10.56
C ALA A 94 -8.44 12.00 10.34
N MET A 95 -7.31 11.59 9.78
CA MET A 95 -6.18 12.49 9.48
C MET A 95 -6.54 13.51 8.40
N THR A 96 -7.33 13.12 7.40
CA THR A 96 -7.83 14.05 6.37
C THR A 96 -8.76 15.08 7.00
N LEU A 97 -9.68 14.66 7.86
CA LEU A 97 -10.58 15.57 8.57
C LEU A 97 -9.81 16.55 9.46
N GLU A 98 -8.83 16.06 10.22
CA GLU A 98 -7.92 16.90 11.00
C GLU A 98 -7.23 17.96 10.13
N LEU A 99 -6.73 17.58 8.96
CA LEU A 99 -6.03 18.50 8.05
C LEU A 99 -6.97 19.49 7.37
N VAL A 100 -8.21 19.11 7.08
CA VAL A 100 -9.25 20.02 6.59
C VAL A 100 -9.54 21.08 7.66
N ILE A 101 -9.75 20.67 8.90
CA ILE A 101 -9.99 21.59 10.03
C ILE A 101 -8.77 22.49 10.26
N THR A 102 -7.57 21.93 10.25
CA THR A 102 -6.32 22.68 10.43
C THR A 102 -6.09 23.69 9.29
N SER A 103 -6.38 23.31 8.05
CA SER A 103 -6.29 24.19 6.88
C SER A 103 -7.33 25.31 6.93
N TYR A 104 -8.54 25.01 7.41
CA TYR A 104 -9.57 26.02 7.66
C TYR A 104 -9.16 27.02 8.73
N MET A 105 -8.57 26.56 9.84
CA MET A 105 -8.22 27.44 10.97
C MET A 105 -6.92 28.21 10.77
N LEU A 106 -5.91 27.61 10.11
CA LEU A 106 -4.54 28.12 10.07
C LEU A 106 -4.02 28.40 8.66
N GLY A 107 -4.83 28.19 7.62
CA GLY A 107 -4.47 28.41 6.23
C GLY A 107 -3.25 27.59 5.81
N TYR A 108 -2.17 28.29 5.42
CA TYR A 108 -0.98 27.67 4.81
C TYR A 108 -0.27 26.67 5.74
N ARG A 109 -0.37 26.87 7.06
CA ARG A 109 0.23 25.95 8.06
C ARG A 109 -0.40 24.57 8.02
N GLY A 110 -1.69 24.47 7.68
CA GLY A 110 -2.37 23.20 7.45
C GLY A 110 -1.99 22.57 6.11
N LEU A 111 -1.92 23.38 5.04
CA LEU A 111 -1.60 22.90 3.69
C LEU A 111 -0.23 22.21 3.59
N ILE A 112 0.77 22.68 4.35
CA ILE A 112 2.11 22.07 4.34
C ILE A 112 2.07 20.59 4.76
N LEU A 113 1.15 20.21 5.64
CA LEU A 113 1.02 18.84 6.13
C LEU A 113 0.22 17.92 5.18
N VAL A 114 -0.42 18.48 4.15
CA VAL A 114 -1.12 17.70 3.11
C VAL A 114 -0.13 16.94 2.21
N PHE A 115 1.08 17.48 2.01
CA PHE A 115 2.15 16.83 1.23
C PHE A 115 2.50 15.43 1.75
N PRO A 116 2.96 15.25 3.01
CA PRO A 116 3.32 13.93 3.52
C PRO A 116 2.10 13.01 3.68
N LEU A 117 0.91 13.55 3.97
CA LEU A 117 -0.32 12.76 4.10
C LEU A 117 -0.66 12.05 2.78
N THR A 118 -0.75 12.82 1.70
CA THR A 118 -1.16 12.29 0.39
C THR A 118 -0.14 11.32 -0.19
N ALA A 119 1.16 11.53 0.05
CA ALA A 119 2.19 10.55 -0.24
C ALA A 119 1.97 9.25 0.56
N SER A 120 1.61 9.34 1.85
CA SER A 120 1.37 8.17 2.70
C SER A 120 0.21 7.30 2.22
N PHE A 121 -0.81 7.87 1.58
CA PHE A 121 -1.94 7.10 1.03
C PHE A 121 -1.47 6.08 -0.02
N LEU A 122 -0.49 6.45 -0.85
CA LEU A 122 0.04 5.60 -1.91
C LEU A 122 0.80 4.37 -1.37
N PHE A 123 1.26 4.42 -0.11
CA PHE A 123 1.90 3.29 0.56
C PHE A 123 0.93 2.44 1.39
N LEU A 124 -0.22 3.00 1.79
CA LEU A 124 -1.16 2.36 2.71
C LEU A 124 -2.38 1.75 1.99
N LEU A 125 -2.76 2.30 0.84
CA LEU A 125 -3.95 1.93 0.08
C LEU A 125 -3.60 1.44 -1.32
N PRO A 126 -4.48 0.64 -1.95
CA PRO A 126 -4.39 0.32 -3.37
C PRO A 126 -4.29 1.58 -4.24
N PHE A 127 -3.42 1.53 -5.25
CA PHE A 127 -3.01 2.70 -6.05
C PHE A 127 -4.17 3.57 -6.54
N LYS A 128 -5.21 2.97 -7.14
CA LYS A 128 -6.38 3.69 -7.65
C LYS A 128 -7.12 4.44 -6.53
N GLN A 129 -7.31 3.80 -5.38
CA GLN A 129 -8.00 4.38 -4.23
C GLN A 129 -7.16 5.49 -3.60
N ALA A 130 -5.85 5.28 -3.46
CA ALA A 130 -4.91 6.27 -2.94
C ALA A 130 -4.91 7.57 -3.76
N VAL A 131 -4.87 7.47 -5.10
CA VAL A 131 -4.90 8.65 -5.98
C VAL A 131 -6.21 9.41 -5.85
N TRP A 132 -7.36 8.72 -5.94
CA TRP A 132 -8.67 9.39 -5.83
C TRP A 132 -8.87 10.06 -4.48
N LEU A 133 -8.56 9.36 -3.38
CA LEU A 133 -8.66 9.93 -2.03
C LEU A 133 -7.64 11.05 -1.82
N GLY A 134 -6.45 10.95 -2.40
CA GLY A 134 -5.44 12.00 -2.37
C GLY A 134 -5.93 13.28 -3.06
N VAL A 135 -6.49 13.16 -4.27
CA VAL A 135 -7.07 14.30 -4.99
C VAL A 135 -8.20 14.94 -4.19
N LEU A 136 -9.12 14.13 -3.65
CA LEU A 136 -10.22 14.61 -2.82
C LEU A 136 -9.72 15.34 -1.56
N ALA A 137 -8.72 14.78 -0.87
CA ALA A 137 -8.11 15.40 0.31
C ALA A 137 -7.44 16.74 -0.03
N VAL A 138 -6.70 16.82 -1.15
CA VAL A 138 -6.09 18.08 -1.62
C VAL A 138 -7.18 19.12 -1.90
N LEU A 139 -8.22 18.77 -2.66
CA LEU A 139 -9.31 19.69 -2.98
C LEU A 139 -10.05 20.16 -1.72
N ALA A 140 -10.34 19.27 -0.79
CA ALA A 140 -10.99 19.60 0.47
C ALA A 140 -10.13 20.56 1.33
N CYS A 141 -8.82 20.32 1.43
CA CYS A 141 -7.92 21.19 2.19
C CYS A 141 -7.73 22.55 1.51
N LEU A 142 -7.66 22.61 0.18
CA LEU A 142 -7.59 23.87 -0.57
C LEU A 142 -8.86 24.70 -0.36
N LEU A 143 -10.03 24.08 -0.49
CA LEU A 143 -11.32 24.73 -0.25
C LEU A 143 -11.47 25.20 1.20
N ALA A 144 -11.00 24.41 2.16
CA ALA A 144 -10.98 24.82 3.56
C ALA A 144 -10.06 26.03 3.77
N SER A 145 -8.86 25.99 3.18
CA SER A 145 -7.86 27.06 3.33
C SER A 145 -8.27 28.38 2.69
N SER A 146 -9.17 28.38 1.69
CA SER A 146 -9.67 29.62 1.07
C SER A 146 -10.55 30.46 1.99
N ASN A 147 -10.91 29.95 3.18
CA ASN A 147 -11.54 30.77 4.22
C ASN A 147 -10.56 31.79 4.83
N VAL A 148 -9.26 31.50 4.79
CA VAL A 148 -8.21 32.30 5.44
C VAL A 148 -7.20 32.86 4.43
N LEU A 149 -6.90 32.12 3.37
CA LEU A 149 -5.90 32.49 2.37
C LEU A 149 -6.53 33.18 1.15
N GLU A 150 -5.79 34.13 0.59
CA GLU A 150 -6.12 34.73 -0.70
C GLU A 150 -6.03 33.71 -1.83
N LEU A 151 -6.85 33.91 -2.87
CA LEU A 151 -6.97 33.00 -4.00
C LEU A 151 -5.61 32.74 -4.69
N GLU A 152 -4.75 33.75 -4.82
CA GLU A 152 -3.42 33.59 -5.41
C GLU A 152 -2.57 32.56 -4.64
N VAL A 153 -2.60 32.64 -3.30
CA VAL A 153 -1.86 31.71 -2.43
C VAL A 153 -2.43 30.31 -2.53
N VAL A 154 -3.77 30.17 -2.53
CA VAL A 154 -4.45 28.87 -2.68
C VAL A 154 -4.09 28.22 -4.01
N VAL A 155 -4.14 28.97 -5.12
CA VAL A 155 -3.79 28.45 -6.46
C VAL A 155 -2.33 28.02 -6.52
N ARG A 156 -1.40 28.84 -6.01
CA ARG A 156 0.04 28.53 -6.01
C ARG A 156 0.34 27.24 -5.23
N HIS A 157 -0.23 27.08 -4.03
CA HIS A 157 -0.04 25.85 -3.23
C HIS A 157 -0.79 24.66 -3.83
N GLY A 158 -1.95 24.88 -4.45
CA GLY A 158 -2.70 23.85 -5.17
C GLY A 158 -1.88 23.24 -6.30
N ILE A 159 -1.19 24.07 -7.10
CA ILE A 159 -0.26 23.58 -8.14
C ILE A 159 0.83 22.71 -7.51
N ALA A 160 1.47 23.18 -6.44
CA ALA A 160 2.53 22.42 -5.76
C ALA A 160 2.04 21.08 -5.19
N LEU A 161 0.86 21.05 -4.56
CA LEU A 161 0.26 19.83 -4.02
C LEU A 161 -0.11 18.83 -5.12
N LEU A 162 -0.71 19.30 -6.22
CA LEU A 162 -1.05 18.44 -7.35
C LEU A 162 0.20 17.87 -8.04
N LEU A 163 1.24 18.69 -8.23
CA LEU A 163 2.53 18.21 -8.73
C LEU A 163 3.14 17.17 -7.81
N SER A 164 3.16 17.43 -6.50
CA SER A 164 3.69 16.49 -5.51
C SER A 164 2.92 15.16 -5.51
N LEU A 165 1.59 15.21 -5.57
CA LEU A 165 0.76 14.01 -5.69
C LEU A 165 1.04 13.27 -7.00
N GLY A 166 1.18 14.00 -8.11
CA GLY A 166 1.52 13.44 -9.42
C GLY A 166 2.87 12.73 -9.43
N PHE A 167 3.92 13.37 -8.91
CA PHE A 167 5.25 12.76 -8.77
C PHE A 167 5.23 11.56 -7.83
N SER A 168 4.55 11.67 -6.69
CA SER A 168 4.43 10.56 -5.74
C SER A 168 3.69 9.37 -6.37
N ALA A 169 2.63 9.63 -7.12
CA ALA A 169 1.87 8.59 -7.83
C ALA A 169 2.70 7.97 -8.96
N ALA A 170 3.42 8.76 -9.75
CA ALA A 170 4.33 8.24 -10.78
C ALA A 170 5.41 7.34 -10.17
N PHE A 171 6.03 7.79 -9.07
CA PHE A 171 7.03 7.00 -8.35
C PHE A 171 6.45 5.70 -7.79
N ALA A 172 5.30 5.77 -7.12
CA ALA A 172 4.62 4.58 -6.60
C ALA A 172 4.24 3.61 -7.71
N TYR A 173 3.82 4.11 -8.87
CA TYR A 173 3.51 3.30 -10.04
C TYR A 173 4.75 2.60 -10.61
N SER A 174 5.87 3.32 -10.78
CA SER A 174 7.14 2.74 -11.22
C SER A 174 7.65 1.67 -10.26
N LEU A 175 7.52 1.88 -8.95
CA LEU A 175 7.87 0.86 -7.95
C LEU A 175 7.02 -0.40 -8.07
N HIS A 176 5.71 -0.26 -8.28
CA HIS A 176 4.84 -1.40 -8.51
C HIS A 176 5.20 -2.18 -9.78
N GLN A 177 5.49 -1.49 -10.88
CA GLN A 177 5.93 -2.16 -12.12
C GLN A 177 7.26 -2.90 -11.95
N GLN A 178 8.25 -2.28 -11.29
CA GLN A 178 9.54 -2.93 -11.03
C GLN A 178 9.38 -4.17 -10.14
N LYS A 179 8.48 -4.10 -9.15
CA LYS A 179 8.11 -5.26 -8.33
C LYS A 179 7.50 -6.36 -9.19
N ASP A 180 6.52 -6.05 -10.04
CA ASP A 180 5.83 -7.05 -10.86
C ASP A 180 6.81 -7.74 -11.83
N ALA A 181 7.77 -6.99 -12.39
CA ALA A 181 8.83 -7.55 -13.22
C ALA A 181 9.76 -8.49 -12.42
N LEU A 182 10.20 -8.08 -11.23
CA LEU A 182 11.03 -8.93 -10.37
C LEU A 182 10.28 -10.20 -9.90
N ASP A 183 8.99 -10.07 -9.59
CA ASP A 183 8.15 -11.20 -9.24
C ASP A 183 7.97 -12.17 -10.42
N ALA A 184 7.90 -11.68 -11.66
CA ALA A 184 7.90 -12.51 -12.86
C ALA A 184 9.23 -13.28 -13.03
N ASP A 185 10.36 -12.59 -12.91
CA ASP A 185 11.71 -13.17 -13.06
C ASP A 185 11.99 -14.27 -12.03
N VAL A 186 11.47 -14.14 -10.81
CA VAL A 186 11.65 -15.17 -9.76
C VAL A 186 10.76 -16.40 -10.01
N ASN A 187 9.62 -16.22 -10.66
CA ASN A 187 8.61 -17.27 -10.82
C ASN A 187 8.69 -18.01 -12.17
N GLN A 188 9.46 -17.52 -13.14
CA GLN A 188 9.61 -18.15 -14.46
C GLN A 188 11.05 -18.65 -14.66
N ASP A 189 11.18 -19.79 -15.31
CA ASP A 189 12.49 -20.29 -15.77
C ASP A 189 12.88 -19.53 -17.04
N TYR A 190 14.07 -18.91 -17.01
CA TYR A 190 14.53 -18.05 -18.10
C TYR A 190 14.71 -18.79 -19.43
N LEU A 191 15.13 -20.06 -19.39
CA LEU A 191 15.45 -20.83 -20.60
C LEU A 191 14.18 -21.32 -21.31
N THR A 192 13.13 -21.63 -20.55
CA THR A 192 11.95 -22.33 -21.05
C THR A 192 10.66 -21.51 -20.98
N GLY A 193 10.63 -20.42 -20.22
CA GLY A 193 9.46 -19.56 -20.01
C GLY A 193 8.33 -20.21 -19.19
N ILE A 194 8.50 -21.47 -18.74
CA ILE A 194 7.55 -22.14 -17.85
C ILE A 194 7.78 -21.73 -16.39
N ALA A 195 6.87 -22.12 -15.49
CA ALA A 195 7.03 -21.83 -14.08
C ALA A 195 8.33 -22.43 -13.53
N SER A 196 9.14 -21.60 -12.87
CA SER A 196 10.32 -22.07 -12.15
C SER A 196 9.90 -23.02 -11.03
N ARG A 197 10.82 -23.83 -10.50
CA ARG A 197 10.54 -24.67 -9.33
C ARG A 197 9.91 -23.88 -8.18
N ARG A 198 10.35 -22.62 -7.97
CA ARG A 198 9.78 -21.72 -6.96
C ARG A 198 8.36 -21.28 -7.34
N GLY A 199 8.13 -20.88 -8.59
CA GLY A 199 6.80 -20.53 -9.11
C GLY A 199 5.80 -21.69 -8.97
N PHE A 200 6.21 -22.90 -9.36
CA PHE A 200 5.40 -24.12 -9.24
C PHE A 200 5.06 -24.45 -7.77
N THR A 201 6.04 -24.35 -6.86
CA THR A 201 5.80 -24.60 -5.43
C THR A 201 4.85 -23.55 -4.84
N ARG A 202 4.99 -22.27 -5.20
CA ARG A 202 4.06 -21.20 -4.78
C ARG A 202 2.64 -21.47 -5.26
N TRP A 203 2.48 -21.94 -6.50
CA TRP A 203 1.18 -22.33 -7.02
C TRP A 203 0.58 -23.51 -6.24
N LEU A 204 1.37 -24.55 -5.95
CA LEU A 204 0.91 -25.67 -5.13
C LEU A 204 0.47 -25.23 -3.72
N ASP A 205 1.23 -24.33 -3.09
CA ASP A 205 0.92 -23.80 -1.75
C ASP A 205 -0.33 -22.90 -1.74
N SER A 206 -0.72 -22.34 -2.89
CA SER A 206 -1.92 -21.52 -3.02
C SER A 206 -3.21 -22.32 -3.14
N LEU A 207 -3.10 -23.64 -3.36
CA LEU A 207 -4.27 -24.50 -3.50
C LEU A 207 -4.95 -24.68 -2.13
N PRO A 208 -6.29 -24.67 -2.06
CA PRO A 208 -7.01 -24.87 -0.81
C PRO A 208 -6.59 -26.17 -0.12
N SER A 209 -6.35 -26.12 1.18
CA SER A 209 -6.15 -27.32 1.98
C SER A 209 -7.35 -28.25 1.82
N ARG A 210 -7.11 -29.54 1.59
CA ARG A 210 -8.08 -30.60 1.25
C ARG A 210 -9.25 -30.80 2.23
N THR A 211 -9.36 -29.97 3.26
CA THR A 211 -10.39 -29.97 4.29
C THR A 211 -11.71 -29.33 3.85
N ASP A 212 -11.74 -28.57 2.74
CA ASP A 212 -13.00 -28.08 2.17
C ASP A 212 -13.69 -29.19 1.34
N MET A 213 -14.98 -29.39 1.59
CA MET A 213 -15.82 -30.47 1.06
C MET A 213 -16.01 -30.46 -0.49
N GLN A 214 -15.26 -29.63 -1.23
CA GLN A 214 -15.30 -29.50 -2.69
C GLN A 214 -13.95 -29.76 -3.38
N ALA A 215 -12.96 -30.31 -2.69
CA ALA A 215 -11.65 -30.57 -3.29
C ALA A 215 -11.75 -31.54 -4.49
N LYS A 216 -11.53 -31.01 -5.71
CA LYS A 216 -11.42 -31.82 -6.93
C LYS A 216 -10.13 -32.67 -6.89
N PRO A 217 -10.15 -33.92 -7.37
CA PRO A 217 -8.93 -34.73 -7.44
C PRO A 217 -7.91 -34.08 -8.38
N MET A 218 -6.65 -34.02 -7.94
CA MET A 218 -5.52 -33.47 -8.70
C MET A 218 -4.46 -34.55 -8.90
N ALA A 219 -3.86 -34.58 -10.09
CA ALA A 219 -2.71 -35.43 -10.42
C ALA A 219 -1.49 -34.56 -10.74
N LEU A 220 -0.31 -35.02 -10.31
CA LEU A 220 0.97 -34.40 -10.64
C LEU A 220 1.77 -35.34 -11.55
N PHE A 221 2.15 -34.85 -12.72
CA PHE A 221 3.04 -35.54 -13.65
C PHE A 221 4.44 -34.96 -13.52
N TYR A 222 5.44 -35.84 -13.35
CA TYR A 222 6.84 -35.48 -13.33
C TYR A 222 7.52 -36.11 -14.54
N VAL A 223 8.19 -35.30 -15.35
CA VAL A 223 8.84 -35.71 -16.61
C VAL A 223 10.30 -35.29 -16.53
N ASP A 224 11.19 -36.20 -16.92
CA ASP A 224 12.64 -35.97 -17.01
C ASP A 224 13.13 -36.34 -18.42
N ILE A 225 14.22 -35.71 -18.88
CA ILE A 225 14.79 -35.98 -20.21
C ILE A 225 15.90 -37.03 -20.05
N ASP A 226 15.67 -38.21 -20.62
CA ASP A 226 16.65 -39.30 -20.60
C ASP A 226 17.94 -38.92 -21.33
N ASP A 227 19.09 -39.35 -20.80
CA ASP A 227 20.42 -39.14 -21.37
C ASP A 227 20.80 -37.68 -21.70
N PHE A 228 20.17 -36.68 -21.06
CA PHE A 228 20.38 -35.26 -21.38
C PHE A 228 21.87 -34.83 -21.36
N LYS A 229 22.67 -35.39 -20.44
CA LYS A 229 24.11 -35.13 -20.36
C LYS A 229 24.86 -35.50 -21.64
N ARG A 230 24.53 -36.65 -22.26
CA ARG A 230 25.16 -37.08 -23.52
C ARG A 230 24.91 -36.07 -24.64
N ILE A 231 23.71 -35.49 -24.68
CA ILE A 231 23.36 -34.48 -25.69
C ILE A 231 24.24 -33.24 -25.52
N ASN A 232 24.32 -32.68 -24.31
CA ASN A 232 25.18 -31.51 -24.03
C ASN A 232 26.68 -31.78 -24.22
N ASP A 233 27.13 -33.02 -24.02
CA ASP A 233 28.53 -33.38 -24.24
C ASP A 233 28.84 -33.60 -25.75
N THR A 234 27.81 -33.75 -26.60
CA THR A 234 27.94 -34.00 -28.04
C THR A 234 27.70 -32.76 -28.91
N TYR A 235 26.81 -31.87 -28.48
CA TYR A 235 26.38 -30.66 -29.21
C TYR A 235 26.58 -29.41 -28.37
#